data_AF-A0AAN5C4Z0-F1
#
_entry.id   AF-A0AAN5C4Z0-F1
#
_cell.length_a   1.000
_cell.length_b   1.000
_cell.length_c   1.000
_cell.angle_alpha   90.00
_cell.angle_beta   90.00
_cell.angle_gamma   90.00
#
_symmetry.space_group_name_H-M   'P 1'
#
loop_
_entity.id
_entity.type
_entity.pdbx_description
1 polymer ?
#
loop_
_entity_poly.entity_id
_entity_poly.type
_entity_poly.pdbx_seq_one_letter_code
_entity_poly.pdbx_strand_id
1 'polypeptide(L)'
;MQKPIDIVVLKKLSDVVNVVPVIAKADSLTLEERQTFKERIKEEFAFHNLKMYPYDNDELDDEERAVNAQIKVCTSLICVLNQPLMYKQDIIPFAVVGSERTIVVNGQQVRGRQNRWGVINVEDENHCEFVYLRNFLTRTHLQDLIETTSQIHYETFRAKQLLALKESSAAGGHSGGSRPISPSADRELSRNSQRMTMNGY
;
A
#
# COMPACT_ATOMS: atom_id res chain seq x y z
N MET A 1 8.10 2.49 -20.52
CA MET A 1 6.71 2.31 -20.94
C MET A 1 6.18 1.11 -20.17
N GLN A 2 5.21 1.31 -19.30
CA GLN A 2 4.60 0.22 -18.56
C GLN A 2 3.96 -0.74 -19.57
N LYS A 3 4.02 -2.06 -19.33
CA LYS A 3 3.45 -2.99 -20.31
C LYS A 3 1.94 -2.80 -20.32
N PRO A 4 1.25 -2.89 -21.47
CA PRO A 4 -0.21 -2.77 -21.52
C PRO A 4 -0.94 -3.70 -20.55
N ILE A 5 -0.36 -4.86 -20.27
CA ILE A 5 -0.85 -5.80 -19.26
C ILE A 5 -0.82 -5.24 -17.84
N ASP A 6 0.22 -4.49 -17.49
CA ASP A 6 0.38 -3.91 -16.15
C ASP A 6 -0.75 -2.90 -15.89
N ILE A 7 -1.10 -2.08 -16.88
CA ILE A 7 -2.19 -1.10 -16.77
C ILE A 7 -3.55 -1.80 -16.55
N VAL A 8 -3.85 -2.85 -17.32
CA VAL A 8 -5.12 -3.59 -17.17
C VAL A 8 -5.21 -4.28 -15.81
N VAL A 9 -4.10 -4.86 -15.35
CA VAL A 9 -4.03 -5.50 -14.03
C VAL A 9 -4.17 -4.46 -12.93
N LEU A 10 -3.44 -3.35 -13.02
CA LEU A 10 -3.49 -2.28 -12.02
C LEU A 10 -4.89 -1.66 -11.91
N LYS A 11 -5.59 -1.44 -13.04
CA LYS A 11 -6.99 -0.98 -13.02
C LYS A 11 -7.91 -1.92 -12.26
N LYS A 12 -7.77 -3.23 -12.47
CA LYS A 12 -8.59 -4.22 -11.78
C LYS A 12 -8.25 -4.34 -10.30
N LEU A 13 -6.96 -4.20 -9.96
CA LEU A 13 -6.49 -4.28 -8.58
C LEU A 13 -6.85 -3.04 -7.77
N SER A 14 -6.75 -1.83 -8.35
CA SER A 14 -7.06 -0.59 -7.65
C SER A 14 -8.50 -0.52 -7.11
N ASP A 15 -9.42 -1.27 -7.70
CA ASP A 15 -10.82 -1.31 -7.26
C ASP A 15 -11.04 -2.19 -6.01
N VAL A 16 -10.10 -3.11 -5.73
CA VAL A 16 -10.30 -4.16 -4.71
C VAL A 16 -9.22 -4.17 -3.62
N VAL A 17 -8.09 -3.51 -3.85
CA VAL A 17 -6.97 -3.44 -2.88
C VAL A 17 -6.24 -2.11 -2.97
N ASN A 18 -5.56 -1.77 -1.87
CA ASN A 18 -4.60 -0.68 -1.84
C ASN A 18 -3.38 -1.02 -2.71
N VAL A 19 -3.08 -0.16 -3.69
CA VAL A 19 -1.93 -0.35 -4.58
C VAL A 19 -0.87 0.71 -4.30
N VAL A 20 0.33 0.28 -3.90
CA VAL A 20 1.50 1.15 -3.70
C VAL A 20 2.52 0.86 -4.80
N PRO A 21 2.80 1.80 -5.72
CA PRO A 21 3.67 1.54 -6.84
C PRO A 21 5.15 1.67 -6.45
N VAL A 22 5.97 0.75 -6.97
CA VAL A 22 7.40 0.61 -6.64
C VAL A 22 8.20 0.36 -7.93
N ILE A 23 9.32 1.06 -8.09
CA ILE A 23 10.34 0.77 -9.10
C ILE A 23 11.31 -0.25 -8.48
N ALA A 24 11.25 -1.48 -8.95
CA ALA A 24 12.16 -2.54 -8.53
C ALA A 24 13.55 -2.38 -9.17
N LYS A 25 14.58 -2.92 -8.50
CA LYS A 25 15.97 -2.92 -8.97
C LYS A 25 16.44 -1.51 -9.37
N ALA A 26 16.17 -0.53 -8.52
CA ALA A 26 16.55 0.85 -8.76
C ALA A 26 18.08 1.03 -8.94
N ASP A 27 18.89 0.06 -8.50
CA ASP A 27 20.33 0.00 -8.73
C ASP A 27 20.74 -0.18 -10.20
N SER A 28 19.81 -0.57 -11.09
CA SER A 28 20.07 -0.63 -12.53
C SER A 28 19.83 0.68 -13.27
N LEU A 29 19.38 1.72 -12.57
CA LEU A 29 19.08 3.03 -13.15
C LEU A 29 20.00 4.08 -12.53
N THR A 30 20.48 5.02 -13.34
CA THR A 30 21.12 6.23 -12.84
C THR A 30 20.11 7.14 -12.14
N LEU A 31 20.58 8.10 -11.35
CA LEU A 31 19.70 9.04 -10.64
C LEU A 31 18.84 9.86 -11.61
N GLU A 32 19.40 10.25 -12.76
CA GLU A 32 18.70 10.99 -13.81
C GLU A 32 17.64 10.13 -14.50
N GLU A 33 18.00 8.92 -14.93
CA GLU A 33 17.05 7.98 -15.54
C GLU A 33 15.92 7.62 -14.58
N ARG A 34 16.23 7.45 -13.30
CA ARG A 34 15.24 7.19 -12.25
C ARG A 34 14.24 8.32 -12.15
N GLN A 35 14.69 9.57 -12.20
CA GLN A 35 13.82 10.74 -12.13
C GLN A 35 12.90 10.82 -13.36
N THR A 36 13.47 10.71 -14.57
CA THR A 36 12.67 10.69 -15.81
C THR A 36 11.69 9.52 -15.83
N PHE A 37 12.08 8.35 -15.29
CA PHE A 37 11.21 7.19 -15.21
C PHE A 37 10.05 7.40 -14.24
N LYS A 38 10.29 8.06 -13.10
CA LYS A 38 9.23 8.43 -12.14
C LYS A 38 8.21 9.37 -12.78
N GLU A 39 8.68 10.40 -13.48
CA GLU A 39 7.81 11.38 -14.16
C GLU A 39 6.92 10.69 -15.19
N ARG A 40 7.51 9.86 -16.06
CA ARG A 40 6.73 9.08 -17.05
C ARG A 40 5.70 8.17 -16.41
N ILE A 41 6.03 7.49 -15.31
CA ILE A 41 5.07 6.62 -14.62
C ILE A 41 3.90 7.44 -14.05
N LYS A 42 4.18 8.62 -13.47
CA LYS A 42 3.12 9.51 -12.96
C LYS A 42 2.20 9.98 -14.06
N GLU A 43 2.76 10.39 -15.19
CA GLU A 43 1.98 10.78 -16.38
C GLU A 43 1.11 9.61 -16.87
N GLU A 44 1.66 8.40 -16.96
CA GLU A 44 0.90 7.21 -17.36
C GLU A 44 -0.23 6.89 -16.36
N PHE A 45 0.00 7.04 -15.05
CA PHE A 45 -1.01 6.82 -14.02
C PHE A 45 -2.14 7.86 -14.08
N ALA A 46 -1.80 9.13 -14.27
CA ALA A 46 -2.77 10.21 -14.44
C ALA A 46 -3.58 10.01 -15.73
N PHE A 47 -2.92 9.68 -16.85
CA PHE A 47 -3.58 9.44 -18.13
C PHE A 47 -4.57 8.27 -18.08
N HIS A 48 -4.24 7.22 -17.33
CA HIS A 48 -5.10 6.04 -17.19
C HIS A 48 -6.10 6.12 -16.03
N ASN A 49 -6.12 7.22 -15.27
CA ASN A 49 -6.92 7.42 -14.06
C ASN A 49 -6.76 6.26 -13.06
N LEU A 50 -5.51 5.84 -12.82
CA LEU A 50 -5.22 4.79 -11.85
C LEU A 50 -5.24 5.35 -10.43
N LYS A 51 -6.14 4.84 -9.59
CA LYS A 51 -6.21 5.18 -8.18
C LYS A 51 -5.13 4.41 -7.42
N MET A 52 -4.08 5.11 -7.02
CA MET A 52 -2.98 4.54 -6.21
C MET A 52 -3.04 5.09 -4.80
N TYR A 53 -2.53 4.31 -3.85
CA TYR A 53 -2.37 4.74 -2.48
C TYR A 53 -1.13 5.66 -2.34
N PRO A 54 -1.19 6.75 -1.55
CA PRO A 54 -2.32 7.23 -0.75
C PRO A 54 -3.38 7.92 -1.60
N TYR A 55 -4.66 7.62 -1.36
CA TYR A 55 -5.76 8.22 -2.10
C TYR A 55 -5.90 9.71 -1.73
N ASP A 56 -6.09 10.56 -2.72
CA ASP A 56 -6.54 11.92 -2.48
C ASP A 56 -8.02 11.83 -2.11
N ASN A 57 -8.29 11.83 -0.81
CA ASN A 57 -9.61 11.66 -0.28
C ASN A 57 -10.26 13.05 -0.19
N ASP A 58 -11.17 13.34 -1.11
CA ASP A 58 -11.81 14.66 -1.27
C ASP A 58 -12.71 15.02 -0.07
N GLU A 59 -13.09 14.02 0.72
CA GLU A 59 -13.92 14.14 1.93
C GLU A 59 -13.13 14.37 3.22
N LEU A 60 -11.78 14.32 3.18
CA LEU A 60 -10.95 14.63 4.34
C LEU A 60 -11.18 16.09 4.76
N ASP A 61 -11.34 16.35 6.05
CA ASP A 61 -11.34 17.72 6.53
C ASP A 61 -9.96 18.38 6.33
N ASP A 62 -9.88 19.71 6.44
CA ASP A 62 -8.63 20.44 6.20
C ASP A 62 -7.51 20.01 7.16
N GLU A 63 -7.86 19.43 8.31
CA GLU A 63 -6.96 18.90 9.33
C GLU A 63 -6.41 17.52 8.96
N GLU A 64 -7.22 16.60 8.43
CA GLU A 64 -6.79 15.31 7.90
C GLU A 64 -6.06 15.45 6.56
N ARG A 65 -6.46 16.40 5.70
CA ARG A 65 -5.64 16.78 4.53
C ARG A 65 -4.30 17.33 5.00
N ALA A 66 -4.28 18.14 6.06
CA ALA A 66 -3.04 18.63 6.65
C ALA A 66 -2.22 17.49 7.25
N VAL A 67 -2.79 16.49 7.93
CA VAL A 67 -2.05 15.33 8.46
C VAL A 67 -1.56 14.41 7.35
N ASN A 68 -2.36 14.11 6.32
CA ASN A 68 -1.92 13.37 5.15
C ASN A 68 -0.86 14.16 4.38
N ALA A 69 -0.99 15.48 4.27
CA ALA A 69 0.07 16.36 3.76
C ALA A 69 1.28 16.37 4.70
N GLN A 70 1.08 16.30 6.02
CA GLN A 70 2.12 16.35 7.05
C GLN A 70 2.81 15.02 7.21
N ILE A 71 2.20 13.90 6.82
CA ILE A 71 2.73 12.53 6.69
C ILE A 71 3.40 12.37 5.31
N LYS A 72 2.81 12.90 4.22
CA LYS A 72 3.49 13.15 2.94
C LYS A 72 4.76 14.01 3.18
N VAL A 73 4.72 14.92 4.14
CA VAL A 73 5.85 15.72 4.65
C VAL A 73 6.64 14.99 5.75
N CYS A 74 6.10 14.07 6.56
CA CYS A 74 6.82 13.52 7.74
C CYS A 74 7.92 12.52 7.37
N THR A 75 7.98 12.11 6.10
CA THR A 75 9.21 11.69 5.40
C THR A 75 10.26 12.82 5.28
N SER A 76 10.27 13.77 6.22
CA SER A 76 11.08 14.98 6.26
C SER A 76 11.57 15.29 7.67
N LEU A 77 12.13 14.31 8.37
CA LEU A 77 13.04 14.63 9.48
C LEU A 77 14.42 15.11 8.98
N ILE A 78 14.48 15.71 7.78
CA ILE A 78 15.60 16.49 7.25
C ILE A 78 15.00 17.67 6.46
N CYS A 79 14.35 18.62 7.12
CA CYS A 79 14.06 19.96 6.56
C CYS A 79 13.97 21.00 7.69
N VAL A 80 15.09 21.28 8.35
CA VAL A 80 15.33 22.63 8.84
C VAL A 80 16.10 23.29 7.71
N LEU A 81 15.44 24.16 6.94
CA LEU A 81 15.95 25.30 6.17
C LEU A 81 14.96 25.68 5.05
N ASN A 82 14.01 26.56 5.40
CA ASN A 82 13.38 27.61 4.59
C ASN A 82 13.37 27.46 3.04
N GLN A 83 12.58 26.52 2.49
CA GLN A 83 11.87 26.74 1.22
C GLN A 83 10.52 25.98 1.24
N PRO A 84 9.38 26.66 0.96
CA PRO A 84 8.07 26.06 1.07
C PRO A 84 7.69 25.25 -0.18
N LEU A 85 7.32 23.99 0.06
CA LEU A 85 6.13 23.35 -0.53
C LEU A 85 6.09 23.14 -2.06
N MET A 86 7.03 22.39 -2.66
CA MET A 86 6.80 21.83 -4.01
C MET A 86 7.53 20.52 -4.36
N TYR A 87 8.20 19.82 -3.43
CA TYR A 87 9.16 18.77 -3.83
C TYR A 87 8.90 17.36 -3.26
N LYS A 88 7.84 17.14 -2.47
CA LYS A 88 7.64 15.84 -1.78
C LYS A 88 6.33 15.11 -2.08
N GLN A 89 5.56 15.57 -3.07
CA GLN A 89 4.59 14.69 -3.74
C GLN A 89 5.28 13.67 -4.69
N ASP A 90 6.60 13.80 -4.89
CA ASP A 90 7.30 13.11 -5.98
C ASP A 90 7.96 11.76 -5.67
N ILE A 91 7.87 11.27 -4.42
CA ILE A 91 8.60 10.06 -4.02
C ILE A 91 7.96 8.80 -4.64
N ILE A 92 6.65 8.79 -4.84
CA ILE A 92 5.92 7.67 -5.41
C ILE A 92 5.99 7.76 -6.95
N PRO A 93 6.44 6.71 -7.66
CA PRO A 93 6.76 5.36 -7.16
C PRO A 93 8.13 5.23 -6.46
N PHE A 94 8.17 4.45 -5.37
CA PHE A 94 9.39 4.23 -4.58
C PHE A 94 10.43 3.43 -5.36
N ALA A 95 11.65 3.94 -5.49
CA ALA A 95 12.75 3.29 -6.16
C ALA A 95 13.59 2.48 -5.17
N VAL A 96 13.35 1.17 -5.14
CA VAL A 96 13.89 0.28 -4.11
C VAL A 96 14.87 -0.75 -4.66
N VAL A 97 15.77 -1.15 -3.79
CA VAL A 97 16.72 -2.24 -4.03
C VAL A 97 16.45 -3.32 -2.98
N GLY A 98 16.22 -4.55 -3.43
CA GLY A 98 16.04 -5.70 -2.54
C GLY A 98 17.33 -6.49 -2.36
N SER A 99 17.64 -6.87 -1.13
CA SER A 99 18.70 -7.84 -0.82
C SER A 99 18.30 -8.74 0.36
N GLU A 100 18.59 -10.03 0.22
CA GLU A 100 18.53 -11.01 1.31
C GLU A 100 19.90 -11.21 1.99
N ARG A 101 20.97 -10.68 1.39
CA ARG A 101 22.34 -10.84 1.89
C ARG A 101 22.69 -9.74 2.87
N THR A 102 23.34 -10.13 3.97
CA THR A 102 23.96 -9.21 4.91
C THR A 102 25.43 -9.06 4.57
N ILE A 103 25.92 -7.83 4.60
CA ILE A 103 27.30 -7.46 4.32
C ILE A 103 27.81 -6.56 5.43
N VAL A 104 29.12 -6.55 5.66
CA VAL A 104 29.73 -5.67 6.67
C VAL A 104 30.21 -4.39 6.00
N VAL A 105 29.61 -3.26 6.36
CA VAL A 105 30.01 -1.91 5.92
C VAL A 105 30.34 -1.11 7.17
N ASN A 106 31.55 -0.55 7.25
CA ASN A 106 32.03 0.22 8.41
C ASN A 106 31.87 -0.53 9.76
N GLY A 107 32.06 -1.86 9.75
CA GLY A 107 31.94 -2.70 10.95
C GLY A 107 30.50 -3.04 11.36
N GLN A 108 29.48 -2.51 10.67
CA GLN A 108 28.08 -2.83 10.90
C GLN A 108 27.56 -3.83 9.87
N GLN A 109 26.77 -4.80 10.34
CA GLN A 109 26.06 -5.74 9.48
C GLN A 109 24.80 -5.08 8.92
N VAL A 110 24.80 -4.81 7.61
CA VAL A 110 23.69 -4.17 6.90
C VAL A 110 23.22 -5.06 5.76
N ARG A 111 21.94 -4.95 5.39
CA ARG A 111 21.42 -5.64 4.20
C ARG A 111 21.90 -4.91 2.97
N GLY A 112 22.54 -5.62 2.04
CA GLY A 112 23.13 -4.98 0.88
C GLY A 112 23.48 -5.92 -0.26
N ARG A 113 23.74 -5.33 -1.43
CA ARG A 113 24.22 -6.04 -2.63
C ARG A 113 25.66 -5.65 -2.89
N GLN A 114 26.52 -6.62 -3.13
CA GLN A 114 27.87 -6.37 -3.62
C GLN A 114 27.89 -6.64 -5.13
N ASN A 115 28.29 -5.64 -5.91
CA ASN A 115 28.49 -5.75 -7.34
C ASN A 115 29.98 -5.51 -7.68
N ARG A 116 30.34 -5.54 -8.96
CA ARG A 116 31.74 -5.34 -9.39
C ARG A 116 32.24 -3.91 -9.20
N TRP A 117 31.32 -2.95 -9.09
CA TRP A 117 31.60 -1.52 -9.04
C TRP A 117 31.48 -0.92 -7.63
N GLY A 118 31.05 -1.71 -6.65
CA GLY A 118 30.87 -1.26 -5.29
C GLY A 118 29.85 -2.08 -4.49
N VAL A 119 29.43 -1.47 -3.39
CA VAL A 119 28.53 -2.06 -2.41
C VAL A 119 27.33 -1.15 -2.24
N ILE A 120 26.13 -1.73 -2.37
CA ILE A 120 24.87 -1.04 -2.21
C ILE A 120 24.28 -1.44 -0.87
N ASN A 121 24.28 -0.50 0.07
CA ASN A 121 23.56 -0.64 1.32
C ASN A 121 22.07 -0.32 1.08
N VAL A 122 21.18 -1.27 1.34
CA VAL A 122 19.72 -1.12 1.16
C VAL A 122 19.10 -0.23 2.24
N GLU A 123 19.74 -0.10 3.39
CA GLU A 123 19.28 0.77 4.48
C GLU A 123 19.83 2.20 4.39
N ASP A 124 20.60 2.51 3.35
CA ASP A 124 21.11 3.86 3.10
C ASP A 124 20.16 4.63 2.16
N GLU A 125 19.65 5.76 2.64
CA GLU A 125 18.74 6.66 1.91
C GLU A 125 19.39 7.26 0.64
N ASN A 126 20.71 7.36 0.60
CA ASN A 126 21.43 7.85 -0.57
C ASN A 126 21.49 6.82 -1.70
N HIS A 127 21.37 5.53 -1.36
CA HIS A 127 21.42 4.45 -2.34
C HIS A 127 20.04 4.06 -2.86
N CYS A 128 19.03 3.98 -1.99
CA CYS A 128 17.67 3.64 -2.41
C CYS A 128 16.61 4.13 -1.43
N GLU A 129 15.37 4.15 -1.90
CA GLU A 129 14.22 4.67 -1.16
C GLU A 129 13.53 3.60 -0.29
N PHE A 130 14.23 2.48 -0.02
CA PHE A 130 13.69 1.37 0.77
C PHE A 130 13.32 1.80 2.19
N VAL A 131 14.13 2.67 2.82
CA VAL A 131 13.85 3.20 4.16
C VAL A 131 12.51 3.96 4.18
N TYR A 132 12.26 4.76 3.14
CA TYR A 132 11.00 5.48 2.99
C TYR A 132 9.83 4.54 2.78
N LEU A 133 9.95 3.54 1.90
CA LEU A 133 8.90 2.53 1.70
C LEU A 133 8.59 1.76 3.00
N ARG A 134 9.61 1.35 3.75
CA ARG A 134 9.45 0.65 5.03
C ARG A 134 8.69 1.51 6.03
N ASN A 135 9.13 2.76 6.23
CA ASN A 135 8.50 3.66 7.19
C ASN A 135 7.07 4.01 6.76
N PHE A 136 6.84 4.20 5.46
CA PHE A 136 5.53 4.43 4.87
C PHE A 136 4.56 3.29 5.23
N LEU A 137 4.95 2.04 4.97
CA LEU A 137 4.07 0.89 5.19
C LEU A 137 3.89 0.52 6.67
N THR A 138 4.94 0.63 7.49
CA THR A 138 4.94 0.06 8.85
C THR A 138 4.71 1.07 9.96
N ARG A 139 5.02 2.35 9.73
CA ARG A 139 4.96 3.38 10.78
C ARG A 139 3.84 4.37 10.54
N THR A 140 3.71 4.89 9.33
CA THR A 140 2.80 6.01 9.06
C THR A 140 1.45 5.59 8.51
N HIS A 141 1.39 4.62 7.58
CA HIS A 141 0.15 4.33 6.84
C HIS A 141 -0.43 2.94 7.14
N LEU A 142 0.15 2.17 8.07
CA LEU A 142 -0.33 0.81 8.35
C LEU A 142 -1.81 0.80 8.75
N GLN A 143 -2.20 1.72 9.63
CA GLN A 143 -3.56 1.80 10.14
C GLN A 143 -4.55 2.19 9.05
N ASP A 144 -4.24 3.23 8.27
CA ASP A 144 -5.08 3.69 7.15
C ASP A 144 -5.22 2.61 6.05
N LEU A 145 -4.13 1.88 5.74
CA LEU A 145 -4.20 0.74 4.83
C LEU A 145 -5.18 -0.34 5.32
N ILE A 146 -5.22 -0.62 6.63
CA ILE A 146 -6.16 -1.58 7.24
C ILE A 146 -7.59 -1.04 7.15
N GLU A 147 -7.80 0.22 7.52
CA GLU A 147 -9.12 0.86 7.54
C GLU A 147 -9.72 0.98 6.15
N THR A 148 -8.96 1.49 5.18
CA THR A 148 -9.38 1.58 3.79
C THR A 148 -9.72 0.20 3.21
N THR A 149 -8.95 -0.84 3.55
CA THR A 149 -9.29 -2.22 3.15
C THR A 149 -10.62 -2.68 3.72
N SER A 150 -10.87 -2.41 5.01
CA SER A 150 -12.10 -2.85 5.68
C SER A 150 -13.33 -2.04 5.25
N GLN A 151 -13.22 -0.72 5.19
CA GLN A 151 -14.35 0.19 5.03
C GLN A 151 -14.69 0.45 3.56
N ILE A 152 -13.70 0.46 2.68
CA ILE A 152 -13.91 0.75 1.26
C ILE A 152 -13.94 -0.54 0.47
N HIS A 153 -12.81 -1.26 0.41
CA HIS A 153 -12.67 -2.41 -0.49
C HIS A 153 -13.57 -3.59 -0.08
N TYR A 154 -13.56 -3.97 1.19
CA TYR A 154 -14.38 -5.08 1.68
C TYR A 154 -15.88 -4.76 1.68
N GLU A 155 -16.31 -3.59 2.15
CA GLU A 155 -17.74 -3.23 2.10
C GLU A 155 -18.25 -3.08 0.67
N THR A 156 -17.45 -2.55 -0.27
CA THR A 156 -17.81 -2.53 -1.70
C THR A 156 -18.02 -3.93 -2.25
N PHE A 157 -17.12 -4.87 -1.93
CA PHE A 157 -17.27 -6.27 -2.30
C PHE A 157 -18.51 -6.90 -1.67
N ARG A 158 -18.74 -6.67 -0.38
CA ARG A 158 -19.88 -7.17 0.37
C ARG A 158 -21.21 -6.68 -0.20
N ALA A 159 -21.31 -5.39 -0.52
CA ALA A 159 -22.48 -4.79 -1.16
C ALA A 159 -22.78 -5.44 -2.51
N LYS A 160 -21.77 -5.62 -3.36
CA LYS A 160 -21.90 -6.34 -4.66
C LYS A 160 -22.41 -7.76 -4.46
N GLN A 161 -21.90 -8.48 -3.46
CA GLN A 161 -22.31 -9.85 -3.21
C GLN A 161 -23.76 -9.97 -2.71
N LEU A 162 -24.20 -9.04 -1.85
CA LEU A 162 -25.59 -8.96 -1.36
C LEU A 162 -26.58 -8.66 -2.50
N LEU A 163 -26.21 -7.79 -3.44
CA LEU A 163 -27.03 -7.48 -4.61
C LEU A 163 -27.21 -8.70 -5.52
N ALA A 164 -26.13 -9.43 -5.83
CA ALA A 164 -26.19 -10.65 -6.65
C ALA A 164 -27.05 -11.75 -6.01
N LEU A 165 -27.03 -11.87 -4.67
CA LEU A 165 -27.90 -12.79 -3.93
C LEU A 165 -29.38 -12.39 -4.01
N LYS A 166 -29.68 -11.09 -3.97
CA LYS A 166 -31.05 -10.59 -4.13
C LYS A 166 -31.59 -10.88 -5.54
N GLU A 167 -30.79 -10.70 -6.58
CA GLU A 167 -31.16 -10.97 -7.97
C GLU A 167 -31.39 -12.46 -8.23
N SER A 168 -30.52 -13.33 -7.69
CA SER A 168 -30.71 -14.78 -7.78
C SER A 168 -31.93 -15.28 -7.00
N SER A 169 -32.23 -14.66 -5.85
CA SER A 169 -33.45 -14.95 -5.08
C SER A 169 -34.72 -14.49 -5.79
N ALA A 170 -34.65 -13.42 -6.58
CA ALA A 170 -35.76 -12.92 -7.39
C ALA A 170 -36.00 -13.74 -8.67
N ALA A 171 -34.96 -14.39 -9.22
CA ALA A 171 -35.05 -15.27 -10.38
C ALA A 171 -35.35 -16.75 -10.02
N GLY A 172 -35.09 -17.15 -8.77
CA GLY A 172 -35.17 -18.53 -8.29
C GLY A 172 -36.43 -18.86 -7.49
N GLY A 173 -37.61 -18.49 -7.99
CA GLY A 173 -38.87 -19.02 -7.49
C GLY A 173 -39.13 -20.44 -7.99
N HIS A 174 -38.29 -21.42 -7.65
CA HIS A 174 -38.62 -22.86 -7.51
C HIS A 174 -37.40 -23.68 -7.02
N SER A 175 -37.59 -24.36 -5.88
CA SER A 175 -36.80 -25.46 -5.29
C SER A 175 -35.48 -25.17 -4.54
N GLY A 176 -35.51 -25.45 -3.23
CA GLY A 176 -34.51 -26.32 -2.58
C GLY A 176 -33.22 -25.71 -2.03
N GLY A 177 -33.30 -25.11 -0.83
CA GLY A 177 -32.33 -25.24 0.27
C GLY A 177 -30.83 -25.06 0.03
N SER A 178 -30.27 -23.95 0.53
CA SER A 178 -29.02 -23.91 1.31
C SER A 178 -28.90 -22.55 2.01
N ARG A 179 -28.89 -22.55 3.35
CA ARG A 179 -28.62 -21.34 4.14
C ARG A 179 -27.11 -21.09 4.13
N PRO A 180 -26.62 -19.87 3.86
CA PRO A 180 -25.20 -19.58 3.98
C PRO A 180 -24.83 -19.41 5.46
N ILE A 181 -23.75 -20.06 5.88
CA ILE A 181 -23.12 -19.89 7.19
C ILE A 181 -22.44 -18.51 7.18
N SER A 182 -22.86 -17.62 8.07
CA SER A 182 -22.21 -16.32 8.27
C SER A 182 -20.96 -16.50 9.16
N PRO A 183 -19.77 -15.97 8.80
CA PRO A 183 -18.56 -16.06 9.63
C PRO A 183 -18.69 -15.33 10.99
N SER A 184 -19.68 -14.44 11.10
CA SER A 184 -20.00 -13.72 12.33
C SER A 184 -20.50 -14.65 13.45
N ALA A 185 -21.20 -15.74 13.08
CA ALA A 185 -21.74 -16.69 14.05
C ALA A 185 -20.63 -17.53 14.72
N ASP A 186 -19.59 -17.91 13.97
CA ASP A 186 -18.45 -18.66 14.52
C ASP A 186 -17.56 -17.80 15.42
N ARG A 187 -17.49 -16.49 15.17
CA ARG A 187 -16.71 -15.56 15.99
C ARG A 187 -17.36 -15.29 17.35
N GLU A 188 -18.69 -15.37 17.45
CA GLU A 188 -19.41 -15.26 18.73
C GLU A 188 -19.34 -16.56 19.55
N LEU A 189 -19.40 -17.73 18.90
CA LEU A 189 -19.24 -19.03 19.57
C LEU A 189 -17.85 -19.20 20.21
N SER A 190 -16.80 -18.72 19.55
CA SER A 190 -15.43 -18.78 20.07
C SER A 190 -15.20 -17.80 21.24
N ARG A 191 -15.82 -16.61 21.22
CA ARG A 191 -15.78 -15.65 22.33
C ARG A 191 -16.56 -16.12 23.56
N ASN A 192 -17.69 -16.81 23.38
CA ASN A 192 -18.46 -17.35 24.50
C ASN A 192 -17.79 -18.57 25.14
N SER A 193 -17.09 -19.40 24.36
CA SER A 193 -16.37 -20.57 24.88
C SER A 193 -15.20 -20.19 25.79
N GLN A 194 -14.47 -19.12 25.48
CA GLN A 194 -13.36 -18.62 26.32
C GLN A 194 -13.82 -17.94 27.61
N ARG A 195 -15.08 -17.50 27.70
CA ARG A 195 -15.61 -16.85 28.91
C ARG A 195 -16.06 -17.85 29.98
N MET A 196 -16.35 -19.11 29.62
CA MET A 196 -16.74 -20.15 30.57
C MET A 196 -15.57 -20.89 31.22
N THR A 197 -14.34 -20.78 30.68
CA THR A 197 -13.17 -21.49 31.22
C THR A 197 -12.43 -20.73 32.33
N MET A 198 -12.87 -19.53 32.72
CA MET A 198 -12.15 -18.68 33.69
C MET A 198 -12.84 -18.51 35.06
N ASN A 199 -14.00 -19.15 35.29
CA ASN A 199 -14.76 -19.05 36.54
C ASN A 199 -14.94 -20.41 37.24
N GLY A 200 -13.86 -21.19 37.34
CA GLY A 200 -13.88 -22.46 38.05
C GLY A 200 -12.58 -22.69 38.79
N TYR A 201 -12.40 -22.00 39.92
CA TYR A 201 -11.80 -22.47 41.18
C TYR A 201 -12.19 -21.50 42.30
#